data_AF-F0SWP9-F1
#
_entry.id   AF-F0SWP9-F1
#
_cell.length_a   1.000
_cell.length_b   1.000
_cell.length_c   1.000
_cell.angle_alpha   90.00
_cell.angle_beta   90.00
_cell.angle_gamma   90.00
#
_symmetry.space_group_name_H-M   'P 1'
#
loop_
_entity.id
_entity.type
_entity.pdbx_description
1 polymer ?
#
loop_
_entity_poly.entity_id
_entity_poly.type
_entity_poly.pdbx_seq_one_letter_code
_entity_poly.pdbx_strand_id
1 'polypeptide(L)'
;MEDKSIKTNEAEVKKGGSGALNTEELKTKHGKVYQLDLTLTPDDDTEIEVSYIFKKPTTASYDRYVKTAANGMTKALKTFMFDNIIPEHRDRLEADLEEYPALTLSAGEKLLSMLGLSKTANLMKL
;
A
#
# COMPACT_ATOMS: atom_id res chain seq x y z
N MET A 1 -12.82 -55.01 -0.06
CA MET A 1 -12.66 -54.56 -1.45
C MET A 1 -12.96 -53.06 -1.48
N GLU A 2 -11.93 -52.24 -1.25
CA GLU A 2 -11.10 -51.59 -2.30
C GLU A 2 -11.84 -50.35 -2.85
N ASP A 3 -11.54 -49.12 -2.43
CA ASP A 3 -10.30 -48.33 -2.58
C ASP A 3 -9.94 -48.02 -4.05
N LYS A 4 -10.14 -46.75 -4.42
CA LYS A 4 -9.39 -45.92 -5.39
C LYS A 4 -10.23 -44.64 -5.62
N SER A 5 -9.97 -43.50 -4.99
CA SER A 5 -8.75 -42.69 -4.98
C SER A 5 -8.42 -42.10 -6.35
N ILE A 6 -8.07 -40.79 -6.33
CA ILE A 6 -7.28 -39.97 -7.29
C ILE A 6 -8.11 -39.02 -8.17
N LYS A 7 -7.89 -37.70 -8.26
CA LYS A 7 -6.93 -36.70 -7.67
C LYS A 7 -7.53 -35.31 -7.97
N THR A 8 -7.55 -34.37 -7.02
CA THR A 8 -6.57 -33.27 -6.85
C THR A 8 -6.39 -32.40 -8.09
N ASN A 9 -6.77 -31.13 -7.98
CA ASN A 9 -5.84 -30.03 -8.29
C ASN A 9 -6.25 -28.79 -7.49
N GLU A 10 -5.58 -28.67 -6.35
CA GLU A 10 -5.36 -27.45 -5.61
C GLU A 10 -4.72 -26.44 -6.57
N ALA A 11 -5.47 -25.39 -6.92
CA ALA A 11 -4.84 -24.17 -7.37
C ALA A 11 -4.21 -23.53 -6.14
N GLU A 12 -2.91 -23.77 -5.99
CA GLU A 12 -2.06 -23.13 -5.00
C GLU A 12 -2.10 -21.62 -5.20
N VAL A 13 -3.04 -20.97 -4.51
CA VAL A 13 -2.90 -19.56 -4.15
C VAL A 13 -1.73 -19.52 -3.19
N LYS A 14 -0.53 -19.26 -3.73
CA LYS A 14 0.63 -18.87 -2.94
C LYS A 14 0.25 -17.62 -2.17
N LYS A 15 -0.22 -17.82 -0.94
CA LYS A 15 -0.29 -16.79 0.11
C LYS A 15 1.12 -16.28 0.35
N GLY A 16 1.53 -15.31 -0.47
CA GLY A 16 2.73 -14.52 -0.29
C GLY A 16 2.55 -13.59 0.89
N GLY A 17 2.76 -14.12 2.09
CA GLY A 17 3.02 -13.33 3.28
C GLY A 17 1.83 -12.52 3.80
N SER A 18 0.73 -13.19 4.14
CA SER A 18 -0.11 -12.70 5.24
C SER A 18 0.68 -12.81 6.54
N GLY A 19 1.61 -11.88 6.76
CA GLY A 19 1.89 -11.46 8.12
C GLY A 19 0.57 -10.88 8.61
N ALA A 20 -0.19 -11.67 9.35
CA ALA A 20 -1.23 -11.17 10.24
C ALA A 20 -0.52 -10.29 11.26
N LEU A 21 -0.11 -9.11 10.82
CA LEU A 21 0.47 -8.08 11.64
C LEU A 21 -0.67 -7.66 12.53
N ASN A 22 -0.59 -8.07 13.79
CA ASN A 22 -1.58 -7.79 14.82
C ASN A 22 -1.90 -6.30 14.78
N THR A 23 -2.94 -5.97 14.04
CA THR A 23 -3.29 -4.59 13.73
C THR A 23 -3.67 -3.90 15.03
N GLU A 24 -4.12 -4.68 16.01
CA GLU A 24 -4.41 -4.28 17.38
C GLU A 24 -3.14 -3.95 18.20
N GLU A 25 -2.08 -4.75 18.08
CA GLU A 25 -0.78 -4.45 18.71
C GLU A 25 -0.11 -3.23 18.07
N LEU A 26 -0.16 -3.13 16.73
CA LEU A 26 0.36 -1.98 16.01
C LEU A 26 -0.47 -0.72 16.27
N LYS A 27 -1.79 -0.83 16.45
CA LYS A 27 -2.62 0.28 16.91
C LYS A 27 -2.26 0.71 18.33
N THR A 28 -1.91 -0.25 19.20
CA THR A 28 -1.48 0.03 20.57
C THR A 28 -0.11 0.70 20.60
N LYS A 29 0.82 0.26 19.75
CA LYS A 29 2.22 0.76 19.67
C LYS A 29 2.35 2.08 18.89
N HIS A 30 1.55 2.28 17.85
CA HIS A 30 1.68 3.41 16.92
C HIS A 30 0.42 4.29 16.80
N GLY A 31 -0.66 3.97 17.52
CA GLY A 31 -1.90 4.72 17.52
C GLY A 31 -2.81 4.38 16.33
N LYS A 32 -3.22 5.38 15.55
CA LYS A 32 -4.08 5.15 14.38
C LYS A 32 -3.24 4.73 13.18
N VAL A 33 -3.31 3.44 12.84
CA VAL A 33 -2.70 2.84 11.65
C VAL A 33 -3.75 2.38 10.64
N TYR A 34 -3.33 2.31 9.38
CA TYR A 34 -4.14 1.99 8.20
C TYR A 34 -3.38 0.94 7.38
N GLN A 35 -4.09 -0.08 6.93
CA GLN A 35 -3.55 -1.08 6.01
C GLN A 35 -3.87 -0.67 4.58
N LEU A 36 -2.87 -0.80 3.71
CA LEU A 36 -2.97 -0.57 2.28
C LEU A 36 -2.60 -1.87 1.56
N ASP A 37 -3.60 -2.48 0.93
CA ASP A 37 -3.44 -3.66 0.08
C ASP A 37 -3.45 -3.22 -1.39
N LEU A 38 -2.46 -3.68 -2.14
CA LEU A 38 -2.29 -3.40 -3.57
C LEU A 38 -2.07 -4.73 -4.30
N THR A 39 -2.72 -4.88 -5.45
CA THR A 39 -2.47 -5.97 -6.38
C THR A 39 -1.70 -5.39 -7.56
N LEU A 40 -0.50 -5.91 -7.79
CA LEU A 40 0.38 -5.56 -8.90
C LEU A 40 0.30 -6.66 -9.96
N THR A 41 0.15 -6.25 -11.23
CA THR A 41 0.18 -7.15 -12.39
C THR A 41 1.35 -6.77 -13.29
N PRO A 42 2.61 -7.13 -12.93
CA PRO A 42 3.77 -6.76 -13.73
C PRO A 42 3.85 -7.49 -15.08
N ASP A 43 3.28 -8.70 -15.19
CA ASP A 43 3.22 -9.52 -16.41
C ASP A 43 1.80 -10.07 -16.63
N ASP A 44 1.51 -10.58 -17.83
CA ASP A 44 0.18 -11.08 -18.24
C ASP A 44 -0.35 -12.25 -17.37
N ASP A 45 0.54 -12.98 -16.67
CA ASP A 45 0.19 -14.17 -15.87
C ASP A 45 0.51 -14.05 -14.36
N THR A 46 1.08 -12.92 -13.90
CA THR A 46 1.55 -12.79 -12.51
C THR A 46 0.82 -11.69 -11.76
N GLU A 47 0.06 -12.08 -10.73
CA GLU A 47 -0.51 -11.17 -9.74
C GLU A 47 0.30 -11.22 -8.45
N ILE A 48 0.80 -10.07 -8.01
CA ILE A 48 1.55 -9.90 -6.77
C ILE A 48 0.70 -9.06 -5.82
N GLU A 49 0.27 -9.65 -4.72
CA GLU A 49 -0.41 -8.94 -3.64
C GLU A 49 0.61 -8.41 -2.64
N VAL A 50 0.64 -7.10 -2.45
CA VAL A 50 1.49 -6.44 -1.46
C VAL A 50 0.63 -5.66 -0.46
N SER A 51 0.98 -5.80 0.82
CA SER A 51 0.28 -5.14 1.92
C SER A 51 1.26 -4.33 2.77
N TYR A 52 0.91 -3.08 3.04
CA TYR A 52 1.69 -2.16 3.86
C TYR A 52 0.85 -1.55 4.97
N ILE A 53 1.50 -1.21 6.09
CA ILE A 53 0.84 -0.51 7.19
C ILE A 53 1.41 0.89 7.32
N PHE A 54 0.53 1.88 7.20
CA PHE A 54 0.84 3.30 7.35
C PHE A 54 0.21 3.85 8.62
N LYS A 55 0.86 4.84 9.22
CA LYS A 55 0.25 5.71 10.24
C LYS A 55 -0.66 6.72 9.55
N LYS A 56 -1.58 7.33 10.31
CA LYS A 56 -2.37 8.45 9.81
C LYS A 56 -1.44 9.53 9.23
N PRO A 57 -1.58 9.91 7.95
CA PRO A 57 -0.75 10.97 7.41
C PRO A 57 -1.02 12.30 8.11
N THR A 58 0.04 13.04 8.42
CA THR A 58 -0.04 14.32 9.13
C THR A 58 -0.10 15.49 8.14
N THR A 59 -0.68 16.62 8.57
CA THR A 59 -0.70 17.87 7.77
C THR A 59 0.73 18.30 7.39
N ALA A 60 1.70 18.14 8.29
CA ALA A 60 3.09 18.47 8.00
C ALA A 60 3.70 17.61 6.88
N SER A 61 3.39 16.31 6.84
CA SER A 61 3.82 15.42 5.77
C SER A 61 3.16 15.79 4.42
N TYR A 62 1.88 16.15 4.45
CA TYR A 62 1.18 16.64 3.26
C TYR A 62 1.74 17.98 2.74
N ASP A 63 1.99 18.95 3.62
CA ASP A 63 2.59 20.23 3.22
C ASP A 63 3.97 20.04 2.60
N ARG A 64 4.76 19.10 3.13
CA ARG A 64 6.05 18.71 2.56
C ARG A 64 5.89 18.07 1.18
N TYR A 65 4.90 17.19 1.02
CA TYR A 65 4.54 16.61 -0.27
C TYR A 65 4.23 17.72 -1.29
N VAL A 66 3.33 18.66 -0.97
CA VAL A 66 2.93 19.76 -1.86
C VAL A 66 4.14 20.61 -2.28
N LYS A 67 5.01 20.97 -1.33
CA LYS A 67 6.23 21.74 -1.60
C LYS A 67 7.22 20.98 -2.49
N THR A 68 7.32 19.66 -2.30
CA THR A 68 8.27 18.82 -3.05
C THR A 68 7.72 18.45 -4.44
N ALA A 69 6.40 18.34 -4.59
CA ALA A 69 5.75 17.91 -5.82
C ALA A 69 6.10 18.82 -7.02
N ALA A 70 6.28 20.13 -6.78
CA ALA A 70 6.74 21.09 -7.78
C ALA A 70 8.11 20.74 -8.40
N ASN A 71 8.95 20.01 -7.67
CA ASN A 71 10.29 19.59 -8.11
C ASN A 71 10.34 18.11 -8.54
N GLY A 72 9.20 17.42 -8.55
CA GLY A 72 9.11 16.01 -8.94
C GLY A 72 8.04 15.25 -8.14
N MET A 73 6.92 14.97 -8.80
CA MET A 73 5.76 14.29 -8.20
C MET A 73 6.12 12.92 -7.60
N THR A 74 6.81 12.06 -8.35
CA THR A 74 7.18 10.72 -7.87
C THR A 74 8.10 10.76 -6.65
N LYS A 75 9.06 11.69 -6.62
CA LYS A 75 9.96 11.87 -5.46
C LYS A 75 9.20 12.39 -4.24
N ALA A 76 8.25 13.29 -4.45
CA ALA A 76 7.38 13.79 -3.40
C ALA A 76 6.50 12.69 -2.83
N LEU A 77 5.90 11.85 -3.68
CA LEU A 77 5.09 10.69 -3.27
C LEU A 77 5.93 9.66 -2.50
N LYS A 78 7.12 9.29 -3.00
CA LYS A 78 8.04 8.39 -2.28
C LYS A 78 8.39 8.92 -0.89
N THR A 79 8.72 10.22 -0.78
CA THR A 79 8.99 10.87 0.51
C THR A 79 7.76 10.85 1.42
N PHE A 80 6.58 11.16 0.87
CA PHE A 80 5.32 11.14 1.59
C PHE A 80 4.96 9.75 2.13
N MET A 81 5.16 8.70 1.33
CA MET A 81 4.96 7.33 1.78
C MET A 81 5.92 6.97 2.91
N PHE A 82 7.20 7.33 2.79
CA PHE A 82 8.21 7.06 3.82
C PHE A 82 8.03 7.84 5.11
N ASP A 83 7.45 9.04 5.06
CA ASP A 83 7.14 9.82 6.26
C ASP A 83 6.02 9.14 7.08
N ASN A 84 5.18 8.32 6.44
CA ASN A 84 3.97 7.77 7.06
C ASN A 84 3.98 6.24 7.22
N ILE A 85 4.88 5.49 6.58
CA ILE A 85 5.01 4.03 6.75
C ILE A 85 5.49 3.68 8.16
N ILE A 86 5.07 2.54 8.72
CA ILE A 86 5.68 2.04 9.94
C ILE A 86 7.12 1.54 9.66
N PRO A 87 8.06 1.71 10.61
CA PRO A 87 9.46 1.30 10.43
C PRO A 87 9.62 -0.15 9.94
N GLU A 88 8.78 -1.06 10.45
CA GLU A 88 8.78 -2.49 10.13
C GLU A 88 8.52 -2.79 8.64
N HIS A 89 7.84 -1.89 7.92
CA HIS A 89 7.57 -2.04 6.48
C HIS A 89 8.44 -1.14 5.61
N ARG A 90 9.31 -0.30 6.21
CA ARG A 90 10.07 0.70 5.46
C ARG A 90 11.01 0.06 4.43
N ASP A 91 11.80 -0.92 4.86
CA ASP A 91 12.81 -1.57 4.01
C ASP A 91 12.14 -2.38 2.89
N ARG A 92 11.05 -3.08 3.23
CA ARG A 92 10.22 -3.79 2.24
C ARG A 92 9.65 -2.83 1.21
N LEU A 93 9.06 -1.73 1.66
CA LEU A 93 8.52 -0.71 0.77
C LEU A 93 9.62 -0.14 -0.13
N GLU A 94 10.83 0.11 0.39
CA GLU A 94 11.93 0.61 -0.43
C GLU A 94 12.33 -0.37 -1.53
N ALA A 95 12.48 -1.65 -1.21
CA ALA A 95 12.78 -2.70 -2.19
C ALA A 95 11.67 -2.81 -3.26
N ASP A 96 10.41 -2.85 -2.83
CA ASP A 96 9.27 -2.96 -3.75
C ASP A 96 9.15 -1.72 -4.66
N LEU A 97 9.51 -0.52 -4.18
CA LEU A 97 9.54 0.71 -4.99
C LEU A 97 10.73 0.76 -5.97
N GLU A 98 11.82 0.04 -5.70
CA GLU A 98 12.95 -0.10 -6.63
C GLU A 98 12.63 -1.11 -7.73
N GLU A 99 11.99 -2.22 -7.38
CA GLU A 99 11.55 -3.26 -8.32
C GLU A 99 10.36 -2.78 -9.17
N TYR A 100 9.39 -2.11 -8.55
CA TYR A 100 8.16 -1.64 -9.19
C TYR A 100 8.01 -0.12 -9.04
N PRO A 101 8.68 0.71 -9.87
CA PRO A 101 8.69 2.17 -9.70
C PRO A 101 7.30 2.81 -9.78
N ALA A 102 6.38 2.22 -10.56
CA ALA A 102 4.99 2.68 -10.70
C ALA A 102 4.15 2.47 -9.43
N LEU A 103 4.55 1.57 -8.53
CA LEU A 103 3.90 1.33 -7.24
C LEU A 103 3.83 2.63 -6.40
N THR A 104 4.83 3.49 -6.53
CA THR A 104 4.86 4.81 -5.87
C THR A 104 3.62 5.64 -6.18
N LEU A 105 3.15 5.61 -7.43
CA LEU A 105 1.98 6.37 -7.85
C LEU A 105 0.72 5.78 -7.26
N SER A 106 0.48 4.47 -7.46
CA SER A 106 -0.71 3.77 -6.99
C SER A 106 -0.87 3.87 -5.47
N ALA A 107 0.21 3.59 -4.74
CA ALA A 107 0.20 3.64 -3.28
C ALA A 107 0.12 5.07 -2.75
N GLY A 108 0.89 5.99 -3.34
CA GLY A 108 0.91 7.40 -2.95
C GLY A 108 -0.44 8.11 -3.18
N GLU A 109 -1.08 7.90 -4.33
CA GLU A 109 -2.42 8.42 -4.61
C GLU A 109 -3.47 7.89 -3.64
N LYS A 110 -3.40 6.59 -3.30
CA LYS A 110 -4.30 5.99 -2.32
C LYS A 110 -4.12 6.61 -0.92
N LEU A 111 -2.89 6.89 -0.50
CA LEU A 111 -2.63 7.62 0.75
C LEU A 111 -3.20 9.04 0.72
N LEU A 112 -3.04 9.77 -0.40
CA LEU A 112 -3.61 11.11 -0.55
C LEU A 112 -5.15 11.08 -0.51
N SER A 113 -5.78 10.06 -1.09
CA SER A 113 -7.24 9.91 -1.04
C SER A 113 -7.77 9.73 0.39
N MET A 114 -6.99 9.12 1.29
CA MET A 114 -7.33 9.03 2.72
C MET A 114 -7.30 10.39 3.44
N LEU A 115 -6.60 11.38 2.89
CA LEU A 115 -6.59 12.75 3.39
C LEU A 115 -7.76 13.60 2.86
N GLY A 116 -8.69 13.00 2.11
CA GLY A 116 -9.84 13.70 1.55
C GLY A 116 -9.65 14.19 0.12
N LEU A 117 -8.58 13.75 -0.57
CA LEU A 117 -8.46 13.93 -2.01
C LEU A 117 -9.42 12.95 -2.73
N SER A 118 -10.71 13.30 -2.78
CA SER A 118 -11.73 12.51 -3.49
C SER A 118 -11.81 12.92 -4.96
N LYS A 119 -11.94 11.94 -5.87
CA LYS A 119 -12.15 12.17 -7.31
C LYS A 119 -13.47 12.86 -7.66
N THR A 120 -14.45 12.86 -6.76
CA THR A 120 -15.77 13.47 -6.95
C THR A 120 -15.99 14.62 -5.96
N ALA A 121 -15.82 15.85 -6.44
CA ALA A 121 -16.26 17.05 -5.75
C ALA A 121 -17.37 17.70 -6.59
N ASN A 122 -18.63 17.61 -6.11
CA ASN A 122 -19.73 18.33 -6.73
C ASN A 122 -19.72 19.77 -6.22
N LEU A 123 -19.38 20.71 -7.10
CA LEU A 123 -19.47 22.14 -6.84
C LEU A 123 -20.85 22.62 -7.30
N MET A 124 -21.76 22.95 -6.38
CA MET A 124 -22.97 23.70 -6.72
C MET A 124 -22.72 25.17 -6.43
N LYS A 125 -22.85 26.01 -7.46
CA LYS A 125 -22.90 27.46 -7.30
C LYS A 125 -24.31 27.82 -6.78
N LEU A 126 -24.37 28.54 -5.66
CA LEU A 126 -25.60 29.21 -5.19
C LEU A 126 -25.77 30.54 -5.94
#